data_AF-A0A965EQN6-F1
#
_entry.id   AF-A0A965EQN6-F1
#
_cell.length_a   1.000
_cell.length_b   1.000
_cell.length_c   1.000
_cell.angle_alpha   90.00
_cell.angle_beta   90.00
_cell.angle_gamma   90.00
#
_symmetry.space_group_name_H-M   'P 1'
#
loop_
_entity.id
_entity.type
_entity.pdbx_description
1 polymer ?
#
loop_
_entity_poly.entity_id
_entity_poly.type
_entity_poly.pdbx_seq_one_letter_code
_entity_poly.pdbx_strand_id
1 'polypeptide(L)'
;MFFHPIEFSKETSSIEILFASTQIVGYASKDKEVSTIFKMNGTTEDTTASVPRILQKKNLTVGAYKLYNPLVSGTVYASGITTFPYAGHLNDPNTPTIDISFGAPKELYFTVTTYPSDNLFNTYYSPYIAEITDKDSRLVTMKAKLTEIDIYNLDFRKLIFVDGVLYRLQKVIDYSAGELCTIELLRVINVIY
;
A
#
# COMPACT_ATOMS: atom_id res chain seq x y z
N MET A 1 -18.87 17.22 -40.90
CA MET A 1 -17.89 16.31 -40.28
C MET A 1 -17.81 16.70 -38.82
N PHE A 2 -18.50 15.98 -37.93
CA PHE A 2 -18.46 16.25 -36.49
C PHE A 2 -17.30 15.46 -35.89
N PHE A 3 -16.24 16.15 -35.50
CA PHE A 3 -15.23 15.58 -34.60
C PHE A 3 -15.76 15.74 -33.18
N HIS A 4 -16.01 14.63 -32.51
CA HIS A 4 -16.13 14.64 -31.05
C HIS A 4 -14.68 14.72 -30.52
N PRO A 5 -14.27 15.81 -29.87
CA PRO A 5 -12.99 15.84 -29.19
C PRO A 5 -13.03 14.74 -28.14
N ILE A 6 -11.99 13.89 -28.09
CA ILE A 6 -11.80 12.97 -26.98
C ILE A 6 -11.49 13.85 -25.77
N GLU A 7 -12.53 14.31 -25.07
CA GLU A 7 -12.37 15.10 -23.86
C GLU A 7 -12.04 14.13 -22.73
N PHE A 8 -10.74 14.05 -22.40
CA PHE A 8 -10.30 13.35 -21.21
C PHE A 8 -10.96 14.00 -19.98
N SER A 9 -11.50 13.16 -19.09
CA SER A 9 -12.05 13.61 -17.82
C SER A 9 -11.03 14.48 -17.07
N LYS A 10 -11.42 15.72 -16.74
CA LYS A 10 -10.62 16.67 -15.96
C LYS A 10 -10.82 16.51 -14.45
N GLU A 11 -11.61 15.53 -14.04
CA GLU A 11 -11.94 15.31 -12.63
C GLU A 11 -10.74 14.66 -11.92
N THR A 12 -10.20 15.37 -10.92
CA THR A 12 -9.16 14.81 -10.04
C THR A 12 -9.84 14.11 -8.88
N SER A 13 -9.63 12.80 -8.77
CA SER A 13 -10.03 12.02 -7.60
C SER A 13 -8.83 11.83 -6.69
N SER A 14 -8.85 12.46 -5.51
CA SER A 14 -7.82 12.29 -4.48
C SER A 14 -8.24 11.19 -3.50
N ILE A 15 -7.38 10.19 -3.31
CA ILE A 15 -7.51 9.19 -2.25
C ILE A 15 -6.45 9.51 -1.20
N GLU A 16 -6.88 9.79 0.02
CA GLU A 16 -5.99 10.04 1.15
C GLU A 16 -5.99 8.84 2.09
N ILE A 17 -4.81 8.52 2.64
CA ILE A 17 -4.64 7.51 3.67
C ILE A 17 -4.31 8.19 5.01
N LEU A 18 -4.80 7.61 6.11
CA LEU A 18 -4.55 8.10 7.46
C LEU A 18 -3.23 7.57 8.06
N PHE A 19 -2.46 6.80 7.29
CA PHE A 19 -1.24 6.14 7.73
C PHE A 19 0.01 6.82 7.18
N ALA A 20 1.09 6.78 7.97
CA ALA A 20 2.41 7.20 7.52
C ALA A 20 3.34 6.00 7.31
N SER A 21 4.27 6.13 6.36
CA SER A 21 5.40 5.21 6.18
C SER A 21 6.36 5.28 7.37
N THR A 22 7.09 4.21 7.66
CA THR A 22 8.04 4.13 8.79
C THR A 22 9.48 4.21 8.31
N GLN A 23 10.26 5.11 8.91
CA GLN A 23 11.69 5.17 8.63
C GLN A 23 12.39 4.02 9.35
N ILE A 24 13.17 3.26 8.61
CA ILE A 24 14.07 2.24 9.14
C ILE A 24 15.47 2.84 9.17
N VAL A 25 16.13 2.76 10.32
CA VAL A 25 17.49 3.24 10.54
C VAL A 25 18.40 2.07 10.91
N GLY A 26 19.54 2.00 10.25
CA GLY A 26 20.65 1.10 10.57
C GLY A 26 21.85 1.92 11.01
N TYR A 27 22.47 1.54 12.12
CA TYR A 27 23.65 2.22 12.64
C TYR A 27 24.92 1.48 12.23
N ALA A 28 26.00 2.23 11.97
CA ALA A 28 27.29 1.64 11.63
C ALA A 28 27.73 0.61 12.68
N SER A 29 28.20 -0.55 12.21
CA SER A 29 28.61 -1.69 13.06
C SER A 29 27.50 -2.29 13.93
N LYS A 30 26.22 -2.03 13.58
CA LYS A 30 25.06 -2.70 14.16
C LYS A 30 24.40 -3.56 13.09
N ASP A 31 23.87 -4.68 13.54
CA ASP A 31 23.18 -5.73 12.82
C ASP A 31 21.66 -5.69 13.06
N LYS A 32 21.18 -4.56 13.57
CA LYS A 32 19.79 -4.35 13.96
C LYS A 32 19.28 -3.07 13.32
N GLU A 33 18.48 -3.23 12.30
CA GLU A 33 17.70 -2.16 11.72
C GLU A 33 16.44 -1.94 12.58
N VAL A 34 16.19 -0.68 12.93
CA VAL A 34 15.10 -0.30 13.83
C VAL A 34 14.17 0.69 13.15
N SER A 35 12.87 0.51 13.36
CA SER A 35 11.88 1.52 13.02
C SER A 35 11.96 2.69 13.99
N THR A 36 11.98 3.91 13.47
CA THR A 36 12.14 5.12 14.30
C THR A 36 11.06 6.17 14.03
N ILE A 37 10.73 6.92 15.09
CA ILE A 37 9.82 8.06 15.06
C ILE A 37 10.46 9.19 15.88
N PHE A 38 11.53 9.76 15.34
CA PHE A 38 12.19 10.92 15.93
C PHE A 38 12.61 11.91 14.84
N LYS A 39 12.90 13.13 15.25
CA LYS A 39 13.48 14.18 14.41
C LYS A 39 14.85 14.54 14.98
N MET A 40 15.82 14.83 14.12
CA MET A 40 17.08 15.43 14.54
C MET A 40 16.90 16.94 14.67
N ASN A 41 17.18 17.47 15.85
CA ASN A 41 17.20 18.89 16.16
C ASN A 41 18.64 19.32 16.46
N GLY A 42 19.37 19.74 15.41
CA GLY A 42 20.81 19.91 15.48
C GLY A 42 21.51 18.56 15.71
N THR A 43 22.07 18.37 16.91
CA THR A 43 22.77 17.13 17.32
C THR A 43 21.93 16.25 18.26
N THR A 44 20.70 16.63 18.57
CA THR A 44 19.86 15.95 19.56
C THR A 44 18.67 15.26 18.87
N GLU A 45 18.37 14.03 19.29
CA GLU A 45 17.16 13.32 18.89
C GLU A 45 15.95 13.81 19.71
N ASP A 46 14.94 14.37 19.04
CA ASP A 46 13.68 14.80 19.64
C ASP A 46 12.54 13.91 19.20
N THR A 47 11.56 13.68 20.08
CA THR A 47 10.31 13.01 19.69
C THR A 47 9.52 13.88 18.71
N THR A 48 8.79 13.22 17.81
CA THR A 48 7.93 13.90 16.84
C THR A 48 6.54 13.31 16.84
N ALA A 49 5.54 14.16 16.56
CA ALA A 49 4.18 13.68 16.34
C ALA A 49 4.15 12.77 15.10
N SER A 50 3.38 11.70 15.18
CA SER A 50 3.16 10.77 14.07
C SER A 50 1.72 10.30 14.06
N VAL A 51 1.15 10.17 12.86
CA VAL A 51 -0.08 9.42 12.63
C VAL A 51 0.19 7.91 12.76
N PRO A 52 -0.86 7.06 12.83
CA PRO A 52 -0.70 5.61 12.87
C PRO A 52 0.15 5.08 11.72
N ARG A 53 0.86 3.96 11.96
CA ARG A 53 1.69 3.29 10.96
C ARG A 53 1.37 1.80 10.93
N ILE A 54 1.50 1.21 9.74
CA ILE A 54 1.38 -0.23 9.55
C ILE A 54 2.80 -0.78 9.46
N LEU A 55 3.09 -1.85 10.20
CA LEU A 55 4.39 -2.51 10.22
C LEU A 55 4.23 -4.01 9.99
N GLN A 56 5.18 -4.57 9.26
CA GLN A 56 5.39 -6.01 9.16
C GLN A 56 6.35 -6.44 10.27
N LYS A 57 6.13 -7.62 10.86
CA LYS A 57 7.03 -8.18 11.90
C LYS A 57 7.84 -9.36 11.36
N LYS A 58 9.10 -9.45 11.77
CA LYS A 58 9.96 -10.62 11.52
C LYS A 58 10.97 -10.79 12.64
N ASN A 59 11.22 -12.03 13.05
CA ASN A 59 12.34 -12.33 13.95
C ASN A 59 13.61 -12.53 13.11
N LEU A 60 14.60 -11.66 13.32
CA LEU A 60 15.88 -11.72 12.63
C LEU A 60 16.90 -12.45 13.49
N THR A 61 17.81 -13.18 12.85
CA THR A 61 19.00 -13.71 13.51
C THR A 61 20.11 -12.67 13.42
N VAL A 62 20.60 -12.22 14.56
CA VAL A 62 21.63 -11.18 14.71
C VAL A 62 22.74 -11.67 15.64
N GLY A 63 23.82 -10.91 15.73
CA GLY A 63 24.86 -11.09 16.72
C GLY A 63 24.34 -10.98 18.15
N ALA A 64 25.04 -11.66 19.06
CA ALA A 64 24.61 -11.76 20.45
C ALA A 64 24.50 -10.38 21.12
N TYR A 65 23.34 -10.08 21.71
CA TYR A 65 23.10 -8.83 22.43
C TYR A 65 22.60 -9.06 23.86
N LYS A 66 22.55 -7.96 24.63
CA LYS A 66 22.11 -7.92 26.02
C LYS A 66 20.80 -7.16 26.14
N LEU A 67 19.93 -7.62 27.04
CA LEU A 67 18.80 -6.83 27.53
C LEU A 67 19.22 -6.20 28.85
N TYR A 68 18.99 -4.90 29.00
CA TYR A 68 19.25 -4.17 30.23
C TYR A 68 17.99 -4.09 31.07
N ASN A 69 18.16 -4.07 32.39
CA ASN A 69 17.07 -3.89 33.33
C ASN A 69 16.49 -2.46 33.18
N PRO A 70 15.18 -2.31 32.90
CA PRO A 70 14.58 -0.99 32.73
C PRO A 70 14.51 -0.17 34.02
N LEU A 71 14.65 -0.80 35.19
CA LEU A 71 14.54 -0.15 36.50
C LEU A 71 15.91 0.22 37.10
N VAL A 72 16.99 -0.41 36.63
CA VAL A 72 18.34 -0.19 37.17
C VAL A 72 19.33 -0.05 36.02
N SER A 73 19.74 1.19 35.76
CA SER A 73 20.67 1.53 34.69
C SER A 73 21.96 0.70 34.77
N GLY A 74 22.45 0.25 33.61
CA GLY A 74 23.69 -0.52 33.49
C GLY A 74 23.61 -2.00 33.92
N THR A 75 22.52 -2.45 34.54
CA THR A 75 22.37 -3.85 34.97
C THR A 75 21.86 -4.73 33.83
N VAL A 76 22.54 -5.84 33.56
CA VAL A 76 22.14 -6.80 32.52
C VAL A 76 21.03 -7.72 33.06
N TYR A 77 19.90 -7.76 32.36
CA TYR A 77 18.79 -8.68 32.64
C TYR A 77 18.98 -10.03 31.93
N ALA A 78 19.41 -10.01 30.66
CA ALA A 78 19.67 -11.21 29.87
C ALA A 78 20.82 -10.96 28.87
N SER A 79 21.51 -12.02 28.45
CA SER A 79 22.64 -11.94 27.51
C SER A 79 22.69 -13.17 26.60
N GLY A 80 23.42 -13.08 25.49
CA GLY A 80 23.55 -14.18 24.53
C GLY A 80 22.33 -14.33 23.60
N ILE A 81 21.45 -13.34 23.54
CA ILE A 81 20.26 -13.37 22.70
C ILE A 81 20.67 -13.06 21.27
N THR A 82 20.27 -13.92 20.34
CA THR A 82 20.57 -13.79 18.90
C THR A 82 19.31 -13.58 18.04
N THR A 83 18.13 -13.53 18.66
CA THR A 83 16.85 -13.30 17.97
C THR A 83 16.39 -11.88 18.22
N PHE A 84 16.28 -11.07 17.17
CA PHE A 84 15.79 -9.69 17.25
C PHE A 84 14.38 -9.56 16.66
N PRO A 85 13.39 -9.08 17.45
CA PRO A 85 12.03 -8.85 16.94
C PRO A 85 11.99 -7.55 16.14
N TYR A 86 12.20 -7.65 14.84
CA TYR A 86 12.10 -6.53 13.92
C TYR A 86 10.64 -6.23 13.58
N ALA A 87 10.35 -4.93 13.42
CA ALA A 87 9.13 -4.45 12.80
C ALA A 87 9.43 -3.22 11.93
N GLY A 88 8.90 -3.17 10.70
CA GLY A 88 9.17 -2.11 9.72
C GLY A 88 8.23 -2.15 8.51
N HIS A 89 8.38 -1.24 7.55
CA HIS A 89 7.60 -1.27 6.30
C HIS A 89 8.05 -2.40 5.36
N LEU A 90 9.32 -2.80 5.44
CA LEU A 90 9.84 -3.95 4.73
C LEU A 90 9.55 -5.25 5.48
N ASN A 91 9.33 -6.35 4.75
CA ASN A 91 9.16 -7.68 5.34
C ASN A 91 10.45 -8.23 5.99
N ASP A 92 11.60 -7.84 5.46
CA ASP A 92 12.93 -8.10 6.01
C ASP A 92 13.84 -6.90 5.67
N PRO A 93 14.57 -6.33 6.63
CA PRO A 93 15.43 -5.17 6.35
C PRO A 93 16.75 -5.52 5.64
N ASN A 94 17.23 -6.76 5.74
CA ASN A 94 18.47 -7.24 5.13
C ASN A 94 18.24 -7.74 3.69
N THR A 95 17.17 -8.51 3.50
CA THR A 95 16.78 -9.09 2.20
C THR A 95 15.31 -8.81 1.89
N PRO A 96 14.94 -7.55 1.65
CA PRO A 96 13.55 -7.18 1.44
C PRO A 96 13.01 -7.74 0.13
N THR A 97 11.80 -8.30 0.20
CA THR A 97 11.05 -8.77 -0.98
C THR A 97 9.73 -8.05 -1.14
N ILE A 98 9.15 -7.51 -0.06
CA ILE A 98 7.86 -6.81 -0.07
C ILE A 98 7.97 -5.53 0.75
N ASP A 99 7.46 -4.43 0.18
CA ASP A 99 7.29 -3.15 0.83
C ASP A 99 5.79 -2.78 0.93
N ILE A 100 5.34 -2.28 2.08
CA ILE A 100 3.99 -1.73 2.24
C ILE A 100 3.91 -0.22 1.95
N SER A 101 4.92 0.34 1.30
CA SER A 101 4.90 1.72 0.79
C SER A 101 4.37 1.74 -0.64
N PHE A 102 4.02 2.93 -1.15
CA PHE A 102 3.54 3.11 -2.53
C PHE A 102 4.65 3.22 -3.58
N GLY A 103 5.90 3.14 -3.17
CA GLY A 103 7.06 3.26 -4.04
C GLY A 103 8.35 3.25 -3.24
N ALA A 104 9.46 3.20 -3.96
CA ALA A 104 10.78 3.24 -3.34
C ALA A 104 11.02 4.61 -2.67
N PRO A 105 11.62 4.64 -1.47
CA PRO A 105 11.96 5.87 -0.78
C PRO A 105 13.09 6.60 -1.54
N LYS A 106 13.10 7.94 -1.42
CA LYS A 106 14.13 8.79 -2.03
C LYS A 106 15.48 8.71 -1.29
N GLU A 107 15.45 8.30 -0.03
CA GLU A 107 16.62 8.21 0.85
C GLU A 107 16.48 6.97 1.75
N LEU A 108 17.61 6.33 2.06
CA LEU A 108 17.70 5.16 2.92
C LEU A 108 18.67 5.45 4.06
N TYR A 109 18.28 5.12 5.29
CA TYR A 109 19.12 5.26 6.49
C TYR A 109 19.72 3.93 6.96
N PHE A 110 19.78 2.93 6.08
CA PHE A 110 20.35 1.62 6.31
C PHE A 110 20.93 1.08 5.01
N THR A 111 21.76 0.04 5.09
CA THR A 111 22.36 -0.58 3.90
C THR A 111 21.47 -1.72 3.42
N VAL A 112 21.12 -1.70 2.13
CA VAL A 112 20.37 -2.76 1.46
C VAL A 112 20.99 -3.02 0.09
N THR A 113 21.09 -4.30 -0.29
CA THR A 113 21.69 -4.67 -1.58
C THR A 113 20.75 -4.37 -2.75
N THR A 114 19.47 -4.72 -2.59
CA THR A 114 18.42 -4.51 -3.60
C THR A 114 17.15 -4.07 -2.90
N TYR A 115 16.55 -2.97 -3.35
CA TYR A 115 15.24 -2.53 -2.86
C TYR A 115 14.12 -3.26 -3.63
N PRO A 116 13.04 -3.73 -2.97
CA PRO A 116 12.00 -4.51 -3.63
C PRO A 116 11.20 -3.66 -4.63
N SER A 117 10.88 -4.28 -5.77
CA SER A 117 9.89 -3.74 -6.70
C SER A 117 8.46 -4.02 -6.24
N ASP A 118 8.22 -5.09 -5.49
CA ASP A 118 6.89 -5.44 -4.99
C ASP A 118 6.52 -4.51 -3.83
N ASN A 119 5.69 -3.53 -4.17
CA ASN A 119 5.17 -2.52 -3.27
C ASN A 119 3.66 -2.36 -3.46
N LEU A 120 2.97 -1.59 -2.60
CA LEU A 120 1.51 -1.47 -2.70
C LEU A 120 1.05 -0.98 -4.07
N PHE A 121 1.78 -0.04 -4.66
CA PHE A 121 1.45 0.48 -5.98
C PHE A 121 1.56 -0.61 -7.05
N ASN A 122 2.70 -1.28 -7.15
CA ASN A 122 2.90 -2.31 -8.18
C ASN A 122 1.96 -3.51 -8.01
N THR A 123 1.70 -3.93 -6.77
CA THR A 123 0.85 -5.09 -6.48
C THR A 123 -0.64 -4.81 -6.68
N TYR A 124 -1.13 -3.63 -6.28
CA TYR A 124 -2.58 -3.37 -6.21
C TYR A 124 -3.09 -2.25 -7.10
N TYR A 125 -2.26 -1.23 -7.41
CA TYR A 125 -2.73 -0.03 -8.11
C TYR A 125 -2.24 0.04 -9.55
N SER A 126 -1.04 -0.46 -9.88
CA SER A 126 -0.46 -0.37 -11.21
C SER A 126 -1.35 -0.99 -12.29
N PRO A 127 -1.93 -2.20 -12.11
CA PRO A 127 -2.93 -2.75 -13.01
C PRO A 127 -4.11 -1.81 -13.28
N TYR A 128 -4.71 -1.28 -12.21
CA TYR A 128 -5.87 -0.41 -12.30
C TYR A 128 -5.54 0.94 -12.96
N ILE A 129 -4.39 1.54 -12.62
CA ILE A 129 -3.93 2.79 -13.23
C ILE A 129 -3.63 2.58 -14.72
N ALA A 130 -3.04 1.44 -15.10
CA ALA A 130 -2.84 1.09 -16.50
C ALA A 130 -4.18 0.94 -17.23
N GLU A 131 -5.18 0.29 -16.63
CA GLU A 131 -6.53 0.15 -17.21
C GLU A 131 -7.21 1.51 -17.48
N ILE A 132 -7.12 2.48 -16.57
CA ILE A 132 -7.77 3.80 -16.73
C ILE A 132 -7.00 4.75 -17.66
N THR A 133 -5.68 4.58 -17.79
CA THR A 133 -4.82 5.46 -18.60
C THR A 133 -4.59 4.96 -20.02
N ASP A 134 -5.00 3.73 -20.32
CA ASP A 134 -4.89 3.16 -21.67
C ASP A 134 -5.72 3.95 -22.68
N LYS A 135 -5.19 4.14 -23.90
CA LYS A 135 -5.88 4.83 -25.01
C LYS A 135 -7.18 4.12 -25.43
N ASP A 136 -7.26 2.81 -25.23
CA ASP A 136 -8.40 1.96 -25.56
C ASP A 136 -9.33 1.76 -24.36
N SER A 137 -9.03 2.43 -23.24
CA SER A 137 -9.90 2.48 -22.06
C SER A 137 -11.24 3.10 -22.43
N ARG A 138 -12.33 2.41 -22.07
CA ARG A 138 -13.70 2.87 -22.30
C ARG A 138 -14.48 2.75 -21.00
N LEU A 139 -15.04 3.87 -20.57
CA LEU A 139 -16.04 3.92 -19.51
C LEU A 139 -17.41 3.75 -20.16
N VAL A 140 -18.18 2.79 -19.65
CA VAL A 140 -19.53 2.47 -20.13
C VAL A 140 -20.51 2.73 -18.99
N THR A 141 -21.46 3.61 -19.25
CA THR A 141 -22.58 3.88 -18.34
C THR A 141 -23.79 3.10 -18.83
N MET A 142 -24.41 2.31 -17.95
CA MET A 142 -25.61 1.55 -18.29
C MET A 142 -26.63 1.57 -17.16
N LYS A 143 -27.90 1.31 -17.51
CA LYS A 143 -28.95 1.11 -16.52
C LYS A 143 -29.00 -0.37 -16.15
N ALA A 144 -28.95 -0.65 -14.85
CA ALA A 144 -29.03 -2.00 -14.32
C ALA A 144 -30.10 -2.07 -13.23
N LYS A 145 -30.82 -3.19 -13.16
CA LYS A 145 -31.73 -3.49 -12.06
C LYS A 145 -31.00 -4.42 -11.10
N LEU A 146 -30.51 -3.87 -10.00
CA LEU A 146 -29.82 -4.63 -8.95
C LEU A 146 -30.83 -4.99 -7.86
N THR A 147 -30.80 -6.23 -7.39
CA THR A 147 -31.59 -6.64 -6.22
C THR A 147 -30.84 -6.36 -4.92
N GLU A 148 -31.53 -6.44 -3.79
CA GLU A 148 -30.91 -6.28 -2.48
C GLU A 148 -29.81 -7.32 -2.24
N ILE A 149 -29.99 -8.53 -2.76
CA ILE A 149 -28.99 -9.61 -2.68
C ILE A 149 -27.77 -9.29 -3.54
N ASP A 150 -27.95 -8.66 -4.70
CA ASP A 150 -26.83 -8.25 -5.57
C ASP A 150 -26.00 -7.16 -4.92
N ILE A 151 -26.66 -6.17 -4.29
CA ILE A 151 -25.96 -5.11 -3.54
C ILE A 151 -25.27 -5.67 -2.31
N TYR A 152 -25.92 -6.59 -1.58
CA TYR A 152 -25.30 -7.23 -0.41
C TYR A 152 -24.03 -8.01 -0.77
N ASN A 153 -24.02 -8.67 -1.93
CA ASN A 153 -22.87 -9.45 -2.42
C ASN A 153 -21.96 -8.65 -3.36
N LEU A 154 -22.16 -7.34 -3.48
CA LEU A 154 -21.46 -6.49 -4.42
C LEU A 154 -19.98 -6.41 -4.05
N ASP A 155 -19.12 -6.74 -5.01
CA ASP A 155 -17.67 -6.69 -4.85
C ASP A 155 -17.07 -6.05 -6.10
N PHE A 156 -16.50 -4.86 -5.94
CA PHE A 156 -15.87 -4.08 -7.02
C PHE A 156 -14.63 -4.77 -7.61
N ARG A 157 -14.12 -5.82 -6.95
CA ARG A 157 -13.02 -6.63 -7.48
C ARG A 157 -13.49 -7.66 -8.50
N LYS A 158 -14.77 -8.05 -8.47
CA LYS A 158 -15.32 -9.05 -9.40
C LYS A 158 -15.55 -8.42 -10.76
N LEU A 159 -15.16 -9.14 -11.81
CA LEU A 159 -15.39 -8.74 -13.19
C LEU A 159 -16.80 -9.13 -13.62
N ILE A 160 -17.42 -8.26 -14.41
CA ILE A 160 -18.76 -8.43 -14.99
C ILE A 160 -18.59 -8.64 -16.49
N PHE A 161 -19.18 -9.72 -17.02
CA PHE A 161 -19.13 -10.02 -18.45
C PHE A 161 -20.42 -9.54 -19.12
N VAL A 162 -20.29 -8.65 -20.10
CA VAL A 162 -21.43 -8.10 -20.87
C VAL A 162 -21.04 -8.09 -22.35
N ASP A 163 -21.84 -8.75 -23.19
CA ASP A 163 -21.71 -8.76 -24.65
C ASP A 163 -20.30 -9.06 -25.19
N GLY A 164 -19.62 -10.06 -24.63
CA GLY A 164 -18.30 -10.47 -25.10
C GLY A 164 -17.13 -9.69 -24.50
N VAL A 165 -17.40 -8.74 -23.61
CA VAL A 165 -16.40 -7.86 -23.01
C VAL A 165 -16.44 -7.96 -21.47
N LEU A 166 -15.26 -8.00 -20.86
CA LEU A 166 -15.11 -7.95 -19.41
C LEU A 166 -15.04 -6.51 -18.93
N TYR A 167 -15.75 -6.24 -17.84
CA TYR A 167 -15.83 -4.93 -17.20
C TYR A 167 -15.57 -5.04 -15.70
N ARG A 168 -15.02 -3.97 -15.13
CA ARG A 168 -14.90 -3.76 -13.69
C ARG A 168 -15.90 -2.69 -13.29
N LEU A 169 -16.73 -2.99 -12.30
CA LEU A 169 -17.65 -2.01 -11.73
C LEU A 169 -16.87 -0.89 -11.05
N GLN A 170 -17.17 0.36 -11.41
CA GLN A 170 -16.56 1.56 -10.82
C GLN A 170 -17.50 2.25 -9.85
N LYS A 171 -18.78 2.33 -10.20
CA LYS A 171 -19.76 3.09 -9.43
C LYS A 171 -21.16 2.56 -9.64
N VAL A 172 -21.97 2.65 -8.58
CA VAL A 172 -23.43 2.48 -8.63
C VAL A 172 -24.03 3.81 -8.18
N ILE A 173 -24.96 4.35 -8.96
CA ILE A 173 -25.58 5.67 -8.76
C ILE A 173 -27.09 5.48 -8.68
N ASP A 174 -27.70 6.15 -7.71
CA ASP A 174 -29.15 6.17 -7.47
C ASP A 174 -29.75 4.76 -7.31
N TYR A 175 -29.09 3.91 -6.53
CA TYR A 175 -29.65 2.59 -6.19
C TYR A 175 -30.89 2.73 -5.31
N SER A 176 -31.98 2.08 -5.74
CA SER A 176 -33.16 1.81 -4.95
C SER A 176 -33.61 0.37 -5.22
N ALA A 177 -34.03 -0.34 -4.17
CA ALA A 177 -34.37 -1.75 -4.26
C ALA A 177 -35.47 -2.00 -5.29
N GLY A 178 -35.20 -2.85 -6.29
CA GLY A 178 -36.16 -3.22 -7.32
C GLY A 178 -36.33 -2.19 -8.46
N GLU A 179 -35.66 -1.05 -8.38
CA GLU A 179 -35.69 0.01 -9.39
C GLU A 179 -34.46 -0.02 -10.32
N LEU A 180 -34.53 0.73 -11.42
CA LEU A 180 -33.39 0.91 -12.32
C LEU A 180 -32.40 1.89 -11.71
N CYS A 181 -31.19 1.42 -11.46
CA CYS A 181 -30.05 2.25 -11.07
C CYS A 181 -29.09 2.45 -12.25
N THR A 182 -28.17 3.40 -12.12
CA THR A 182 -27.11 3.60 -13.12
C THR A 182 -25.82 2.98 -12.61
N ILE A 183 -25.14 2.21 -13.45
CA ILE A 183 -23.82 1.67 -13.14
C ILE A 183 -22.78 2.19 -14.13
N GLU A 184 -21.59 2.48 -13.62
CA GLU A 184 -20.42 2.83 -14.41
C GLU A 184 -19.45 1.65 -14.41
N LEU A 185 -19.09 1.22 -15.61
CA LEU A 185 -18.24 0.08 -15.87
C LEU A 185 -16.97 0.55 -16.60
N LEU A 186 -15.81 0.06 -16.15
CA LEU A 186 -14.55 0.24 -16.84
C LEU A 186 -14.22 -1.03 -17.60
N ARG A 187 -13.94 -0.93 -18.90
CA ARG A 187 -13.52 -2.08 -19.69
C ARG A 187 -12.17 -2.62 -19.19
N VAL A 188 -12.08 -3.93 -18.99
CA VAL A 188 -10.83 -4.62 -18.67
C VAL A 188 -10.11 -4.94 -19.98
N ILE A 189 -8.85 -4.52 -20.06
CA ILE A 189 -7.99 -4.72 -21.25
C ILE A 189 -7.04 -5.90 -21.06
N ASN A 190 -6.50 -6.08 -19.85
CA ASN A 190 -5.64 -7.20 -19.49
C ASN A 190 -6.20 -7.98 -18.30
N VAL A 191 -6.26 -9.30 -18.44
CA VAL A 191 -6.73 -10.23 -17.40
C VAL A 191 -5.57 -11.06 -16.80
N ILE A 192 -4.37 -10.89 -17.34
CA ILE A 192 -3.14 -11.58 -16.92
C ILE A 192 -2.14 -10.50 -16.50
N TYR A 193 -1.67 -10.60 -15.26
CA TYR A 193 -0.64 -9.74 -14.67
C TYR A 193 0.49 -10.63 -14.15
#